data_AF-A0A851D5H4-F1
#
_entry.id   AF-A0A851D5H4-F1
#
_cell.length_a   1.000
_cell.length_b   1.000
_cell.length_c   1.000
_cell.angle_alpha   90.00
_cell.angle_beta   90.00
_cell.angle_gamma   90.00
#
_symmetry.space_group_name_H-M   'P 1'
#
loop_
_entity.id
_entity.type
_entity.pdbx_description
1 polymer ?
#
loop_
_entity_poly.entity_id
_entity_poly.type
_entity_poly.pdbx_seq_one_letter_code
_entity_poly.pdbx_strand_id
1 'polypeptide(L)'
;QYGDYDPNVHKRGFLAQEELLPKRVINLYQMTPEMWEERITAWYAEHRGRARDEAEMEYLKIAQDLEMYGVNYFAIRNKKGTELLLGVDALGLHIYDPDNRLTPKISFPWNEIRNISYSDKEFTIKPLDKKIDVFKFNSSKLRVNKLILQLCIGNHDLFMRRRKADSLEVQQMKAQAREEKARKQMERQRLAREKQMREEAERTRDELERRLMQLKEEATMANEALMRSEETADLLAEKAQITEEEAKLLAQKAAEAEQEMQRIKATAIRTEEEKRLMEQKVLEAEVLALKMAEESERRSE
;
A
#
# COMPACT_ATOMS: atom_id res chain seq x y z
N GLN A 1 -13.56 -15.47 10.85
CA GLN A 1 -12.42 -16.41 10.87
C GLN A 1 -11.12 -15.74 10.43
N TYR A 2 -11.07 -15.14 9.23
CA TYR A 2 -9.83 -14.66 8.61
C TYR A 2 -9.45 -13.19 8.84
N GLY A 3 -10.26 -12.41 9.56
CA GLY A 3 -10.01 -10.97 9.75
C GLY A 3 -10.43 -10.18 8.51
N ASP A 4 -9.69 -9.14 8.14
CA ASP A 4 -9.98 -8.33 6.94
C ASP A 4 -9.48 -9.03 5.67
N TYR A 5 -10.27 -8.96 4.59
CA TYR A 5 -9.82 -9.45 3.28
C TYR A 5 -8.66 -8.59 2.76
N ASP A 6 -7.60 -9.28 2.34
CA ASP A 6 -6.43 -8.71 1.67
C ASP A 6 -6.12 -9.53 0.41
N PRO A 7 -6.24 -8.96 -0.81
CA PRO A 7 -5.98 -9.66 -2.06
C PRO A 7 -4.50 -10.07 -2.25
N ASN A 8 -3.58 -9.48 -1.49
CA ASN A 8 -2.17 -9.89 -1.50
C ASN A 8 -1.93 -11.18 -0.72
N VAL A 9 -2.76 -11.45 0.29
CA VAL A 9 -2.65 -12.62 1.18
C VAL A 9 -3.62 -13.72 0.77
N HIS A 10 -4.89 -13.37 0.53
CA HIS A 10 -5.98 -14.29 0.25
C HIS A 10 -6.06 -14.56 -1.25
N LYS A 11 -5.25 -15.53 -1.72
CA LYS A 11 -5.23 -15.96 -3.12
C LYS A 11 -6.34 -16.95 -3.41
N ARG A 12 -6.73 -17.08 -4.68
CA ARG A 12 -7.76 -18.03 -5.15
C ARG A 12 -7.49 -19.45 -4.60
N GLY A 13 -8.52 -20.07 -4.05
CA GLY A 13 -8.46 -21.38 -3.40
C GLY A 13 -8.26 -21.30 -1.88
N PHE A 14 -8.10 -20.11 -1.29
CA PHE A 14 -7.88 -19.98 0.17
C PHE A 14 -9.05 -20.47 1.01
N LEU A 15 -10.25 -20.58 0.42
CA LEU A 15 -11.45 -21.12 1.06
C LEU A 15 -11.81 -22.54 0.61
N ALA A 16 -11.00 -23.20 -0.22
CA ALA A 16 -11.38 -24.46 -0.87
C ALA A 16 -11.59 -25.64 0.11
N GLN A 17 -11.02 -25.58 1.31
CA GLN A 17 -11.16 -26.62 2.33
C GLN A 17 -12.32 -26.36 3.31
N GLU A 18 -13.00 -25.22 3.19
CA GLU A 18 -14.02 -24.80 4.14
C GLU A 18 -15.42 -25.27 3.72
N GLU A 19 -16.21 -25.76 4.68
CA GLU A 19 -17.63 -26.06 4.47
C GLU A 19 -18.48 -24.80 4.68
N LEU A 20 -18.52 -23.94 3.67
CA LEU A 20 -19.13 -22.60 3.76
C LEU A 20 -20.66 -22.59 3.62
N LEU A 21 -21.21 -23.53 2.85
CA LEU A 21 -22.61 -23.54 2.46
C LEU A 21 -23.25 -24.91 2.70
N PRO A 22 -24.54 -24.96 3.09
CA PRO A 22 -25.26 -26.23 3.18
C PRO A 22 -25.29 -26.96 1.83
N LYS A 23 -25.12 -28.28 1.84
CA LYS A 23 -25.17 -29.14 0.64
C LYS A 23 -26.42 -28.91 -0.21
N ARG A 24 -27.56 -28.63 0.42
CA ARG A 24 -28.83 -28.30 -0.28
C ARG A 24 -28.70 -27.07 -1.19
N VAL A 25 -27.98 -26.04 -0.74
CA VAL A 25 -27.75 -24.80 -1.52
C VAL A 25 -26.81 -25.12 -2.68
N ILE A 26 -25.70 -25.83 -2.42
CA ILE A 26 -24.73 -26.23 -3.45
C ILE A 26 -25.42 -27.04 -4.56
N ASN A 27 -26.27 -28.00 -4.20
CA ASN A 27 -26.96 -28.85 -5.16
C ASN A 27 -28.06 -28.14 -5.95
N LEU A 28 -28.58 -27.01 -5.46
CA LEU A 28 -29.66 -26.26 -6.12
C LEU A 28 -29.14 -25.42 -7.29
N TYR A 29 -27.90 -24.95 -7.21
CA TYR A 29 -27.30 -24.07 -8.22
C TYR A 29 -26.19 -24.81 -8.97
N GLN A 30 -26.17 -24.66 -10.30
CA GLN A 30 -25.09 -25.18 -11.15
C GLN A 30 -23.86 -24.27 -11.08
N MET A 31 -23.23 -24.19 -9.91
CA MET A 31 -22.05 -23.36 -9.66
C MET A 31 -20.86 -24.23 -9.25
N THR A 32 -19.67 -23.92 -9.78
CA THR A 32 -18.44 -24.60 -9.34
C THR A 32 -18.00 -24.07 -7.96
N PRO A 33 -17.16 -24.83 -7.21
CA PRO A 33 -16.59 -24.36 -5.95
C PRO A 33 -15.90 -22.99 -6.09
N GLU A 34 -15.19 -22.75 -7.20
CA GLU A 34 -14.50 -21.48 -7.45
C GLU A 34 -15.48 -20.33 -7.66
N MET A 35 -16.61 -20.56 -8.33
CA MET A 35 -17.65 -19.53 -8.51
C MET A 35 -18.32 -19.18 -7.17
N TRP A 36 -18.50 -20.16 -6.29
CA TRP A 36 -18.97 -19.91 -4.93
C TRP A 36 -17.96 -19.11 -4.12
N GLU A 37 -16.69 -19.50 -4.18
CA GLU A 37 -15.59 -18.78 -3.52
C GLU A 37 -15.52 -17.32 -3.99
N GLU A 38 -15.64 -17.05 -5.30
CA GLU A 38 -15.64 -15.69 -5.84
C GLU A 38 -16.80 -14.86 -5.26
N ARG A 39 -18.02 -15.40 -5.23
CA ARG A 39 -19.18 -14.68 -4.66
C ARG A 39 -19.04 -14.44 -3.16
N ILE A 40 -18.57 -15.42 -2.40
CA ILE A 40 -18.36 -15.29 -0.95
C ILE A 40 -17.25 -14.27 -0.68
N THR A 41 -16.18 -14.30 -1.47
CA THR A 41 -15.04 -13.38 -1.35
C THR A 41 -15.46 -11.94 -1.66
N ALA A 42 -16.34 -11.73 -2.64
CA ALA A 42 -16.89 -10.41 -2.93
C ALA A 42 -17.61 -9.81 -1.71
N TRP A 43 -18.52 -10.56 -1.06
CA TRP A 43 -19.17 -10.14 0.17
C TRP A 43 -18.21 -10.00 1.34
N TYR A 44 -17.21 -10.89 1.44
CA TYR A 44 -16.18 -10.82 2.47
C TYR A 44 -15.39 -9.50 2.40
N ALA A 45 -15.04 -9.04 1.20
CA ALA A 45 -14.34 -7.78 0.98
C ALA A 45 -15.14 -6.55 1.48
N GLU A 46 -16.47 -6.60 1.39
CA GLU A 46 -17.35 -5.52 1.89
C GLU A 46 -17.37 -5.41 3.43
N HIS A 47 -16.89 -6.43 4.15
CA HIS A 47 -16.89 -6.46 5.61
C HIS A 47 -15.56 -5.99 6.22
N ARG A 48 -14.69 -5.36 5.43
CA ARG A 48 -13.41 -4.82 5.90
C ARG A 48 -13.59 -3.84 7.06
N GLY A 49 -12.74 -3.98 8.06
CA GLY A 49 -12.75 -3.18 9.30
C GLY A 49 -13.62 -3.78 10.40
N ARG A 50 -14.56 -4.67 10.06
CA ARG A 50 -15.46 -5.30 11.04
C ARG A 50 -14.66 -6.19 11.99
N ALA A 51 -14.89 -6.03 13.29
CA ALA A 51 -14.26 -6.90 14.27
C ALA A 51 -14.87 -8.31 14.22
N ARG A 52 -14.11 -9.33 14.66
CA ARG A 52 -14.56 -10.72 14.60
C ARG A 52 -15.84 -10.96 15.41
N ASP A 53 -15.92 -10.41 16.62
CA ASP A 53 -17.08 -10.49 17.49
C ASP A 53 -18.31 -9.79 16.88
N GLU A 54 -18.10 -8.70 16.15
CA GLU A 54 -19.16 -8.02 15.41
C GLU A 54 -19.65 -8.85 14.23
N ALA A 55 -18.74 -9.48 13.48
CA ALA A 55 -19.11 -10.39 12.39
C ALA A 55 -19.90 -11.61 12.89
N GLU A 56 -19.48 -12.22 13.99
CA GLU A 56 -20.20 -13.32 14.65
C GLU A 56 -21.59 -12.86 15.12
N MET A 57 -21.70 -11.65 15.69
CA MET A 57 -22.97 -11.07 16.11
C MET A 57 -23.91 -10.79 14.91
N GLU A 58 -23.41 -10.20 13.83
CA GLU A 58 -24.22 -9.95 12.62
C GLU A 58 -24.71 -11.25 11.98
N TYR A 59 -23.87 -12.29 11.96
CA TYR A 59 -24.29 -13.62 11.50
C TYR A 59 -25.47 -14.15 12.34
N LEU A 60 -25.37 -14.06 13.67
CA LEU A 60 -26.45 -14.49 14.57
C LEU A 60 -27.71 -13.63 14.44
N LYS A 61 -27.57 -12.33 14.17
CA LYS A 61 -28.71 -11.43 13.92
C LYS A 61 -29.51 -11.82 12.69
N ILE A 62 -28.87 -12.32 11.65
CA ILE A 62 -29.54 -12.83 10.45
C ILE A 62 -30.09 -14.23 10.71
N ALA A 63 -29.29 -15.11 11.32
CA ALA A 63 -29.68 -16.50 11.57
C ALA A 63 -30.90 -16.63 12.49
N GLN A 64 -31.03 -15.73 13.48
CA GLN A 64 -32.15 -15.77 14.43
C GLN A 64 -33.53 -15.53 13.78
N ASP A 65 -33.57 -14.90 12.60
CA ASP A 65 -34.80 -14.60 11.88
C ASP A 65 -35.27 -15.78 11.00
N LEU A 66 -34.45 -16.83 10.87
CA LEU A 66 -34.84 -18.04 10.14
C LEU A 66 -35.91 -18.82 10.91
N GLU A 67 -36.92 -19.34 10.21
CA GLU A 67 -38.14 -19.91 10.83
C GLU A 67 -37.88 -21.16 11.67
N MET A 68 -36.79 -21.88 11.40
CA MET A 68 -36.39 -23.08 12.15
C MET A 68 -35.38 -22.78 13.25
N TYR A 69 -34.91 -21.54 13.38
CA TYR A 69 -33.88 -21.17 14.34
C TYR A 69 -34.40 -21.31 15.78
N GLY A 70 -33.66 -22.04 16.61
CA GLY A 70 -33.98 -22.21 18.03
C GLY A 70 -35.21 -23.08 18.32
N VAL A 71 -35.81 -23.73 17.30
CA VAL A 71 -37.01 -24.57 17.47
C VAL A 71 -36.64 -26.03 17.74
N ASN A 72 -37.13 -26.57 18.86
CA ASN A 72 -37.00 -27.99 19.19
C ASN A 72 -38.24 -28.77 18.76
N TYR A 73 -38.08 -29.69 17.82
CA TYR A 73 -39.21 -30.42 17.22
C TYR A 73 -39.45 -31.80 17.83
N PHE A 74 -40.72 -32.12 18.11
CA PHE A 74 -41.17 -33.39 18.67
C PHE A 74 -42.35 -33.97 17.89
N ALA A 75 -42.25 -35.22 17.46
CA ALA A 75 -43.37 -35.92 16.85
C ALA A 75 -44.45 -36.22 17.90
N ILE A 76 -45.68 -35.77 17.64
CA ILE A 76 -46.83 -35.90 18.53
C ILE A 76 -48.06 -36.38 17.75
N ARG A 77 -49.07 -36.86 18.49
CA ARG A 77 -50.37 -37.27 17.94
C ARG A 77 -51.48 -36.59 18.71
N ASN A 78 -52.40 -35.91 18.03
CA ASN A 78 -53.56 -35.32 18.71
C ASN A 78 -54.57 -36.41 19.13
N LYS A 79 -55.63 -36.01 19.84
CA LYS A 79 -56.72 -36.93 20.25
C LYS A 79 -57.42 -37.66 19.10
N LYS A 80 -57.45 -37.07 17.89
CA LYS A 80 -58.05 -37.65 16.68
C LYS A 80 -57.11 -38.65 15.99
N GLY A 81 -55.90 -38.85 16.49
CA GLY A 81 -54.91 -39.73 15.90
C GLY A 81 -54.06 -39.09 14.80
N THR A 82 -54.23 -37.79 14.50
CA THR A 82 -53.44 -37.09 13.48
C THR A 82 -52.00 -36.91 13.94
N GLU A 83 -51.05 -37.27 13.08
CA GLU A 83 -49.63 -37.02 13.30
C GLU A 83 -49.30 -35.54 13.07
N LEU A 84 -48.60 -34.95 14.02
CA LEU A 84 -48.25 -33.54 14.03
C LEU A 84 -46.83 -33.39 14.61
N LEU A 85 -46.28 -32.19 14.50
CA LEU A 85 -44.99 -31.84 15.08
C LEU A 85 -45.17 -30.69 16.06
N LEU A 86 -44.68 -30.84 17.29
CA LEU A 86 -44.60 -29.78 18.28
C LEU A 86 -43.24 -29.11 18.17
N GLY A 87 -43.20 -27.80 17.96
CA GLY A 87 -42.03 -26.96 18.17
C GLY A 87 -42.05 -26.28 19.53
N VAL A 88 -40.92 -26.29 20.22
CA VAL A 88 -40.69 -25.57 21.47
C VAL A 88 -39.53 -24.60 21.27
N ASP A 89 -39.77 -23.31 21.48
CA ASP A 89 -38.75 -22.26 21.32
C ASP A 89 -38.81 -21.19 22.42
N ALA A 90 -38.04 -20.12 22.24
CA ALA A 90 -37.95 -19.01 23.17
C ALA A 90 -39.22 -18.13 23.24
N LEU A 91 -40.15 -18.26 22.30
CA LEU A 91 -41.35 -17.44 22.14
C LEU A 91 -42.63 -18.17 22.55
N GLY A 92 -42.70 -19.48 22.34
CA GLY A 92 -43.86 -20.28 22.73
C GLY A 92 -43.79 -21.75 22.31
N LEU A 93 -45.00 -22.30 22.13
CA LEU A 93 -45.24 -23.64 21.60
C LEU A 93 -45.95 -23.54 20.26
N HIS A 94 -45.54 -24.35 19.30
CA HIS A 94 -45.99 -24.27 17.93
C HIS A 94 -46.37 -25.66 17.40
N ILE A 95 -47.48 -25.77 16.69
CA ILE A 95 -47.95 -27.03 16.09
C ILE A 95 -47.79 -26.93 14.58
N TYR A 96 -47.08 -27.88 14.00
CA TYR A 96 -46.77 -27.95 12.58
C TYR A 96 -47.31 -29.23 11.96
N ASP A 97 -47.46 -29.20 10.63
CA ASP A 97 -47.57 -30.43 9.86
C ASP A 97 -46.22 -31.15 9.79
N PRO A 98 -46.19 -32.49 9.78
CA PRO A 98 -44.96 -33.25 9.63
C PRO A 98 -44.15 -32.85 8.38
N ASP A 99 -44.85 -32.48 7.30
CA ASP A 99 -44.26 -32.12 6.00
C ASP A 99 -43.91 -30.63 5.87
N ASN A 100 -44.32 -29.78 6.82
CA ASN A 100 -44.02 -28.35 6.81
C ASN A 100 -43.58 -27.85 8.19
N ARG A 101 -42.25 -27.77 8.39
CA ARG A 101 -41.64 -27.27 9.63
C ARG A 101 -41.43 -25.76 9.67
N LEU A 102 -41.69 -25.06 8.58
CA LEU A 102 -41.44 -23.62 8.46
C LEU A 102 -42.61 -22.81 9.03
N THR A 103 -43.84 -23.20 8.70
CA THR A 103 -45.02 -22.43 9.06
C THR A 103 -45.88 -23.19 10.08
N PRO A 104 -46.04 -22.68 11.32
CA PRO A 104 -46.90 -23.30 12.30
C PRO A 104 -48.38 -23.09 11.97
N LYS A 105 -49.20 -24.13 12.19
CA LYS A 105 -50.66 -24.07 12.09
C LYS A 105 -51.32 -23.43 13.31
N ILE A 106 -50.78 -23.72 14.49
CA ILE A 106 -51.29 -23.22 15.77
C ILE A 106 -50.09 -22.79 16.60
N SER A 107 -50.19 -21.64 17.26
CA SER A 107 -49.15 -21.10 18.12
C SER A 107 -49.74 -20.74 19.47
N PHE A 108 -49.02 -21.07 20.54
CA PHE A 108 -49.33 -20.72 21.92
C PHE A 108 -48.15 -19.91 22.48
N PRO A 109 -48.23 -18.56 22.42
CA PRO A 109 -47.23 -17.69 23.03
C PRO A 109 -47.09 -17.96 24.54
N TRP A 110 -45.89 -17.82 25.09
CA TRP A 110 -45.67 -18.11 26.52
C TRP A 110 -46.56 -17.28 27.47
N ASN A 111 -46.94 -16.06 27.09
CA ASN A 111 -47.86 -15.20 27.86
C ASN A 111 -49.34 -15.63 27.78
N GLU A 112 -49.69 -16.54 26.88
CA GLU A 112 -51.05 -17.05 26.69
C GLU A 112 -51.25 -18.45 27.26
N ILE A 113 -50.23 -19.02 27.91
CA ILE A 113 -50.30 -20.35 28.51
C ILE A 113 -50.47 -20.23 30.03
N ARG A 114 -51.51 -20.85 30.57
CA ARG A 114 -51.78 -20.92 32.01
C ARG A 114 -51.00 -22.02 32.70
N ASN A 115 -51.01 -23.21 32.10
CA ASN A 115 -50.43 -24.40 32.71
C ASN A 115 -50.05 -25.43 31.64
N ILE A 116 -48.91 -26.09 31.86
CA ILE A 116 -48.43 -27.20 31.05
C ILE A 116 -48.21 -28.38 31.97
N SER A 117 -48.74 -29.54 31.60
CA SER A 117 -48.65 -30.76 32.40
C SER A 117 -48.79 -31.98 31.51
N TYR A 118 -48.32 -33.13 31.98
CA TYR A 118 -48.61 -34.41 31.33
C TYR A 118 -48.95 -35.47 32.38
N SER A 119 -49.77 -36.44 31.98
CA SER A 119 -50.09 -37.63 32.77
C SER A 119 -49.94 -38.85 31.86
N ASP A 120 -49.04 -39.76 32.24
CA ASP A 120 -48.61 -40.87 31.40
C ASP A 120 -48.21 -40.40 29.98
N LYS A 121 -48.97 -40.79 28.94
CA LYS A 121 -48.71 -40.39 27.56
C LYS A 121 -49.38 -39.09 27.14
N GLU A 122 -50.42 -38.63 27.84
CA GLU A 122 -51.20 -37.44 27.47
C GLU A 122 -50.54 -36.17 28.03
N PHE A 123 -50.13 -35.29 27.13
CA PHE A 123 -49.63 -33.95 27.40
C PHE A 123 -50.76 -32.93 27.20
N THR A 124 -50.85 -31.95 28.10
CA THR A 124 -51.93 -30.97 28.16
C THR A 124 -51.36 -29.56 28.24
N ILE A 125 -51.76 -28.70 27.30
CA ILE A 125 -51.50 -27.27 27.28
C ILE A 125 -52.82 -26.55 27.58
N LYS A 126 -52.89 -25.86 28.71
CA LYS A 126 -54.06 -25.06 29.11
C LYS A 126 -53.81 -23.59 28.79
N PRO A 127 -54.57 -22.97 27.87
CA PRO A 127 -54.49 -21.53 27.62
C PRO A 127 -54.87 -20.69 28.85
N LEU A 128 -54.42 -19.44 28.85
CA LEU A 128 -54.77 -18.43 29.85
C LEU A 128 -56.21 -17.98 29.69
N ASP A 129 -56.66 -17.73 28.46
CA ASP A 129 -58.07 -17.48 28.17
C ASP A 129 -58.87 -18.80 28.30
N LYS A 130 -59.88 -18.78 29.18
CA LYS A 130 -60.76 -19.94 29.41
C LYS A 130 -61.68 -20.24 28.21
N LYS A 131 -61.83 -19.30 27.26
CA LYS A 131 -62.60 -19.50 26.02
C LYS A 131 -61.85 -20.33 24.98
N ILE A 132 -60.52 -20.41 25.08
CA ILE A 132 -59.70 -21.19 24.16
C ILE A 132 -59.63 -22.63 24.67
N ASP A 133 -59.89 -23.57 23.76
CA ASP A 133 -59.88 -24.99 24.08
C ASP A 133 -58.51 -25.49 24.55
N VAL A 134 -58.54 -26.42 25.51
CA VAL A 134 -57.33 -27.09 26.02
C VAL A 134 -56.75 -28.00 24.95
N PHE A 135 -55.51 -27.74 24.55
CA PHE A 135 -54.83 -28.56 23.56
C PHE A 135 -54.20 -29.80 24.24
N LYS A 136 -54.52 -30.97 23.71
CA LYS A 136 -54.05 -32.27 24.23
C LYS A 136 -53.44 -33.12 23.12
N PHE A 137 -52.27 -33.69 23.40
CA PHE A 137 -51.57 -34.57 22.48
C PHE A 137 -50.89 -35.71 23.24
N ASN A 138 -50.54 -36.76 22.53
CA ASN A 138 -49.72 -37.86 23.01
C ASN A 138 -48.37 -37.84 22.30
N SER A 139 -47.29 -38.10 23.03
CA SER A 139 -45.98 -38.38 22.41
C SER A 139 -45.75 -39.88 22.29
N SER A 140 -44.74 -40.26 21.51
CA SER A 140 -44.41 -41.67 21.28
C SER A 140 -43.87 -42.40 22.52
N LYS A 141 -43.21 -41.68 23.45
CA LYS A 141 -42.54 -42.26 24.62
C LYS A 141 -42.62 -41.32 25.83
N LEU A 142 -42.80 -41.88 27.03
CA LEU A 142 -42.87 -41.11 28.29
C LEU A 142 -41.63 -40.21 28.51
N ARG A 143 -40.43 -40.67 28.12
CA ARG A 143 -39.19 -39.87 28.21
C ARG A 143 -39.27 -38.59 27.38
N VAL A 144 -39.99 -38.60 26.27
CA VAL A 144 -40.19 -37.42 25.41
C VAL A 144 -41.07 -36.40 26.11
N ASN A 145 -42.15 -36.82 26.78
CA ASN A 145 -42.98 -35.90 27.59
C ASN A 145 -42.17 -35.21 28.70
N LYS A 146 -41.29 -35.94 29.39
CA LYS A 146 -40.38 -35.36 30.40
C LYS A 146 -39.49 -34.28 29.80
N LEU A 147 -38.88 -34.56 28.65
CA LEU A 147 -38.00 -33.62 27.95
C LEU A 147 -38.76 -32.37 27.46
N ILE A 148 -39.93 -32.55 26.83
CA ILE A 148 -40.78 -31.44 26.40
C ILE A 148 -41.11 -30.54 27.59
N LEU A 149 -41.55 -31.13 28.72
CA LEU A 149 -41.89 -30.34 29.91
C LEU A 149 -40.68 -29.55 30.44
N GLN A 150 -39.49 -30.18 30.51
CA GLN A 150 -38.27 -29.48 30.95
C GLN A 150 -37.91 -28.31 30.04
N LEU A 151 -38.02 -28.48 28.72
CA LEU A 151 -37.81 -27.38 27.76
C LEU A 151 -38.85 -26.28 27.91
N CYS A 152 -40.13 -26.62 28.13
CA CYS A 152 -41.18 -25.64 28.38
C CYS A 152 -40.89 -24.83 29.65
N ILE A 153 -40.50 -25.49 30.74
CA ILE A 153 -40.17 -24.82 32.02
C ILE A 153 -38.99 -23.86 31.82
N GLY A 154 -37.89 -24.33 31.21
CA GLY A 154 -36.71 -23.52 30.99
C GLY A 154 -36.96 -22.32 30.06
N ASN A 155 -37.65 -22.53 28.94
CA ASN A 155 -37.98 -21.44 28.01
C ASN A 155 -38.95 -20.43 28.63
N HIS A 156 -39.98 -20.90 29.34
CA HIS A 156 -40.93 -20.02 30.01
C HIS A 156 -40.26 -19.18 31.12
N ASP A 157 -39.39 -19.79 31.94
CA ASP A 157 -38.64 -19.05 32.98
C ASP A 157 -37.77 -17.95 32.37
N LEU A 158 -37.00 -18.27 31.31
CA LEU A 158 -36.20 -17.29 30.59
C LEU A 158 -37.06 -16.21 29.91
N PHE A 159 -38.21 -16.58 29.33
CA PHE A 159 -39.17 -15.63 28.75
C PHE A 159 -39.71 -14.65 29.80
N MET A 160 -40.01 -15.13 31.00
CA MET A 160 -40.47 -14.30 32.12
C MET A 160 -39.33 -13.43 32.67
N ARG A 161 -38.11 -13.95 32.73
CA ARG A 161 -36.91 -13.18 33.14
C ARG A 161 -36.63 -12.02 32.20
N ARG A 162 -36.71 -12.22 30.87
CA ARG A 162 -36.48 -11.18 29.85
C ARG A 162 -37.49 -10.02 29.90
N ARG A 163 -38.66 -10.20 30.52
CA ARG A 163 -39.69 -9.16 30.69
C ARG A 163 -39.56 -8.37 31.98
N LYS A 164 -38.66 -8.77 32.87
CA LYS A 164 -38.34 -8.05 34.09
C LYS A 164 -37.09 -7.19 33.85
N ALA A 165 -36.87 -6.21 34.72
CA ALA A 165 -35.61 -5.49 34.73
C ALA A 165 -34.45 -6.47 34.98
N ASP A 166 -33.30 -6.21 34.37
CA ASP A 166 -32.08 -6.98 34.59
C ASP A 166 -31.72 -7.00 36.08
N SER A 167 -31.38 -8.17 36.60
CA SER A 167 -30.78 -8.32 37.93
C SER A 167 -29.46 -7.55 38.04
N LEU A 168 -29.08 -7.14 39.25
CA LEU A 168 -27.83 -6.40 39.49
C LEU A 168 -26.60 -7.11 38.88
N GLU A 169 -26.51 -8.43 39.00
CA GLU A 169 -25.44 -9.24 38.40
C GLU A 169 -25.37 -9.08 36.88
N VAL A 170 -26.50 -9.17 36.18
CA VAL A 170 -26.56 -8.98 34.71
C VAL A 170 -26.21 -7.55 34.31
N GLN A 171 -26.61 -6.55 35.11
CA GLN A 171 -26.23 -5.16 34.86
C GLN A 171 -24.70 -4.97 35.01
N GLN A 172 -24.09 -5.56 36.04
CA GLN A 172 -22.64 -5.55 36.24
C GLN A 172 -21.91 -6.26 35.09
N MET A 173 -22.37 -7.45 34.69
CA MET A 173 -21.81 -8.18 33.54
C MET A 173 -21.88 -7.33 32.25
N LYS A 174 -23.01 -6.66 31.99
CA LYS A 174 -23.16 -5.76 30.84
C LYS A 174 -22.22 -4.56 30.92
N ALA A 175 -22.07 -3.95 32.09
CA ALA A 175 -21.14 -2.84 32.29
C ALA A 175 -19.69 -3.27 32.04
N GLN A 176 -19.28 -4.41 32.60
CA GLN A 176 -17.95 -4.97 32.44
C GLN A 176 -17.66 -5.32 30.97
N ALA A 177 -18.62 -5.93 30.27
CA ALA A 177 -18.50 -6.24 28.84
C ALA A 177 -18.35 -4.96 27.97
N ARG A 178 -19.07 -3.88 28.31
CA ARG A 178 -18.93 -2.59 27.61
C ARG A 178 -17.57 -1.96 27.85
N GLU A 179 -17.09 -1.97 29.09
CA GLU A 179 -15.77 -1.46 29.44
C GLU A 179 -14.66 -2.24 28.74
N GLU A 180 -14.74 -3.58 28.73
CA GLU A 180 -13.78 -4.43 28.04
C GLU A 180 -13.80 -4.18 26.52
N LYS A 181 -14.98 -4.04 25.91
CA LYS A 181 -15.11 -3.70 24.48
C LYS A 181 -14.48 -2.34 24.18
N ALA A 182 -14.76 -1.32 24.99
CA ALA A 182 -14.18 0.01 24.83
C ALA A 182 -12.66 -0.01 24.98
N ARG A 183 -12.13 -0.76 25.96
CA ARG A 183 -10.69 -0.94 26.17
C ARG A 183 -10.02 -1.58 24.94
N LYS A 184 -10.58 -2.68 24.43
CA LYS A 184 -10.08 -3.35 23.21
C LYS A 184 -10.13 -2.42 21.98
N GLN A 185 -11.17 -1.61 21.87
CA GLN A 185 -11.29 -0.64 20.78
C GLN A 185 -10.22 0.44 20.85
N MET A 186 -9.94 0.99 22.03
CA MET A 186 -8.87 1.98 22.23
C MET A 186 -7.49 1.40 21.92
N GLU A 187 -7.22 0.17 22.35
CA GLU A 187 -5.97 -0.55 22.05
C GLU A 187 -5.79 -0.76 20.54
N ARG A 188 -6.85 -1.21 19.85
CA ARG A 188 -6.84 -1.38 18.39
C ARG A 188 -6.58 -0.06 17.66
N GLN A 189 -7.20 1.04 18.11
CA GLN A 189 -6.97 2.37 17.54
C GLN A 189 -5.54 2.87 17.76
N ARG A 190 -4.98 2.64 18.95
CA ARG A 190 -3.58 2.97 19.25
C ARG A 190 -2.62 2.20 18.34
N LEU A 191 -2.81 0.89 18.21
CA LEU A 191 -1.97 0.06 17.35
C LEU A 191 -2.10 0.47 15.87
N ALA A 192 -3.30 0.80 15.40
CA ALA A 192 -3.51 1.28 14.04
C ALA A 192 -2.76 2.60 13.76
N ARG A 193 -2.80 3.55 14.71
CA ARG A 193 -2.03 4.80 14.60
C ARG A 193 -0.52 4.56 14.59
N GLU A 194 -0.04 3.67 15.45
CA GLU A 194 1.38 3.29 15.50
C GLU A 194 1.84 2.67 14.18
N LYS A 195 1.03 1.77 13.62
CA LYS A 195 1.31 1.15 12.31
C LYS A 195 1.35 2.20 11.20
N GLN A 196 0.39 3.13 11.17
CA GLN A 196 0.37 4.20 10.18
C GLN A 196 1.61 5.09 10.27
N MET A 197 1.99 5.53 11.49
CA MET A 197 3.20 6.34 11.68
C MET A 197 4.46 5.60 11.22
N ARG A 198 4.53 4.28 11.44
CA ARG A 198 5.64 3.45 10.96
C ARG A 198 5.70 3.36 9.44
N GLU A 199 4.55 3.15 8.78
CA GLU A 199 4.47 3.11 7.32
C GLU A 199 4.85 4.47 6.69
N GLU A 200 4.43 5.58 7.29
CA GLU A 200 4.82 6.94 6.86
C GLU A 200 6.33 7.17 7.04
N ALA A 201 6.89 6.82 8.19
CA ALA A 201 8.32 6.93 8.45
C ALA A 201 9.15 6.08 7.47
N GLU A 202 8.68 4.88 7.12
CA GLU A 202 9.33 4.02 6.13
C GLU A 202 9.31 4.65 4.72
N ARG A 203 8.17 5.21 4.30
CA ARG A 203 8.10 5.93 3.01
C ARG A 203 9.03 7.14 2.96
N THR A 204 9.09 7.92 4.04
CA THR A 204 10.00 9.07 4.12
C THR A 204 11.46 8.62 4.10
N ARG A 205 11.81 7.53 4.79
CA ARG A 205 13.16 6.94 4.73
C ARG A 205 13.52 6.59 3.28
N ASP A 206 12.67 5.84 2.59
CA ASP A 206 12.93 5.39 1.22
C ASP A 206 13.04 6.57 0.24
N GLU A 207 12.28 7.64 0.45
CA GLU A 207 12.40 8.87 -0.33
C GLU A 207 13.73 9.60 -0.08
N LEU A 208 14.13 9.75 1.19
CA LEU A 208 15.40 10.37 1.55
C LEU A 208 16.59 9.55 1.04
N GLU A 209 16.50 8.22 1.09
CA GLU A 209 17.53 7.33 0.57
C GLU A 209 17.71 7.48 -0.95
N ARG A 210 16.60 7.56 -1.70
CA ARG A 210 16.63 7.86 -3.14
C ARG A 210 17.26 9.23 -3.45
N ARG A 211 16.88 10.28 -2.70
CA ARG A 211 17.46 11.62 -2.88
C ARG A 211 18.95 11.65 -2.55
N LEU A 212 19.35 10.93 -1.50
CA LEU A 212 20.75 10.83 -1.10
C LEU A 212 21.59 10.10 -2.17
N MET A 213 21.03 9.08 -2.81
CA MET A 213 21.67 8.41 -3.94
C MET A 213 21.87 9.37 -5.13
N GLN A 214 20.83 10.13 -5.49
CA GLN A 214 20.93 11.14 -6.57
C GLN A 214 21.98 12.21 -6.27
N LEU A 215 21.98 12.79 -5.07
CA LEU A 215 22.97 13.79 -4.67
C LEU A 215 24.40 13.23 -4.66
N LYS A 216 24.58 11.96 -4.30
CA LYS A 216 25.88 11.30 -4.37
C LYS A 216 26.35 11.17 -5.82
N GLU A 217 25.48 10.75 -6.74
CA GLU A 217 25.79 10.65 -8.17
C GLU A 217 26.13 12.03 -8.77
N GLU A 218 25.35 13.06 -8.45
CA GLU A 218 25.63 14.44 -8.85
C GLU A 218 26.97 14.94 -8.31
N ALA A 219 27.27 14.68 -7.04
CA ALA A 219 28.55 15.05 -6.43
C ALA A 219 29.72 14.33 -7.10
N THR A 220 29.58 13.04 -7.44
CA THR A 220 30.63 12.31 -8.18
C THR A 220 30.87 12.90 -9.57
N MET A 221 29.80 13.21 -10.32
CA MET A 221 29.91 13.83 -11.64
C MET A 221 30.55 15.22 -11.57
N ALA A 222 30.16 16.05 -10.59
CA ALA A 222 30.74 17.36 -10.36
C ALA A 222 32.24 17.26 -10.02
N ASN A 223 32.63 16.31 -9.18
CA ASN A 223 34.03 16.08 -8.83
C ASN A 223 34.86 15.62 -10.04
N GLU A 224 34.33 14.71 -10.88
CA GLU A 224 34.99 14.31 -12.12
C GLU A 224 35.09 15.45 -13.15
N ALA A 225 34.10 16.33 -13.22
CA ALA A 225 34.15 17.52 -14.07
C ALA A 225 35.20 18.53 -13.56
N LEU A 226 35.31 18.70 -12.24
CA LEU A 226 36.32 19.55 -11.62
C LEU A 226 37.73 19.02 -11.93
N MET A 227 38.00 17.74 -11.70
CA MET A 227 39.29 17.11 -12.00
C MET A 227 39.68 17.31 -13.47
N ARG A 228 38.75 17.09 -14.41
CA ARG A 228 38.99 17.35 -15.84
C ARG A 228 39.28 18.82 -16.11
N SER A 229 38.57 19.74 -15.45
CA SER A 229 38.82 21.18 -15.59
C SER A 229 40.22 21.56 -15.07
N GLU A 230 40.65 20.98 -13.94
CA GLU A 230 41.99 21.20 -13.39
C GLU A 230 43.08 20.71 -14.35
N GLU A 231 42.95 19.47 -14.87
CA GLU A 231 43.88 18.92 -15.88
C GLU A 231 43.95 19.81 -17.14
N THR A 232 42.82 20.32 -17.62
CA THR A 232 42.82 21.24 -18.77
C THR A 232 43.47 22.58 -18.45
N ALA A 233 43.33 23.09 -17.23
CA ALA A 233 43.95 24.34 -16.80
C ALA A 233 45.48 24.20 -16.73
N ASP A 234 45.98 23.06 -16.22
CA ASP A 234 47.41 22.76 -16.18
C ASP A 234 48.02 22.66 -17.58
N LEU A 235 47.36 21.94 -18.50
CA LEU A 235 47.80 21.86 -19.90
C LEU A 235 47.81 23.22 -20.61
N LEU A 236 46.82 24.07 -20.33
CA LEU A 236 46.77 25.43 -20.87
C LEU A 236 47.90 26.30 -20.29
N ALA A 237 48.22 26.14 -19.01
CA ALA A 237 49.32 26.85 -18.37
C ALA A 237 50.68 26.43 -18.95
N GLU A 238 50.91 25.14 -19.16
CA GLU A 238 52.13 24.62 -19.82
C GLU A 238 52.23 25.14 -21.26
N LYS A 239 51.14 25.06 -22.03
CA LYS A 239 51.10 25.61 -23.38
C LYS A 239 51.38 27.11 -23.40
N ALA A 240 50.83 27.87 -22.44
CA ALA A 240 51.10 29.30 -22.33
C ALA A 240 52.59 29.59 -22.08
N GLN A 241 53.25 28.82 -21.21
CA GLN A 241 54.70 28.94 -20.99
C GLN A 241 55.51 28.66 -22.25
N ILE A 242 55.20 27.56 -22.97
CA ILE A 242 55.87 27.24 -24.24
C ILE A 242 55.70 28.39 -25.25
N THR A 243 54.48 28.90 -25.40
CA THR A 243 54.23 30.02 -26.34
C THR A 243 54.95 31.30 -25.94
N GLU A 244 55.14 31.55 -24.64
CA GLU A 244 55.92 32.69 -24.14
C GLU A 244 57.41 32.52 -24.45
N GLU A 245 57.96 31.32 -24.26
CA GLU A 245 59.36 31.00 -24.61
C GLU A 245 59.60 31.09 -26.12
N GLU A 246 58.70 30.55 -26.94
CA GLU A 246 58.76 30.67 -28.39
C GLU A 246 58.70 32.13 -28.85
N ALA A 247 57.82 32.94 -28.25
CA ALA A 247 57.73 34.37 -28.53
C ALA A 247 59.03 35.10 -28.16
N LYS A 248 59.64 34.77 -27.01
CA LYS A 248 60.95 35.32 -26.60
C LYS A 248 62.05 34.95 -27.59
N LEU A 249 62.11 33.69 -28.02
CA LEU A 249 63.09 33.23 -29.00
C LEU A 249 62.91 33.92 -30.36
N LEU A 250 61.66 34.06 -30.82
CA LEU A 250 61.34 34.79 -32.05
C LEU A 250 61.74 36.27 -31.95
N ALA A 251 61.48 36.92 -30.82
CA ALA A 251 61.89 38.30 -30.58
C ALA A 251 63.42 38.45 -30.60
N GLN A 252 64.16 37.50 -30.01
CA GLN A 252 65.62 37.50 -30.05
C GLN A 252 66.14 37.34 -31.48
N LYS A 253 65.62 36.36 -32.25
CA LYS A 253 65.99 36.17 -33.66
C LYS A 253 65.69 37.41 -34.50
N ALA A 254 64.56 38.07 -34.28
CA ALA A 254 64.21 39.30 -34.96
C ALA A 254 65.22 40.43 -34.63
N ALA A 255 65.60 40.59 -33.36
CA ALA A 255 66.61 41.56 -32.95
C ALA A 255 68.00 41.28 -33.55
N GLU A 256 68.43 40.01 -33.59
CA GLU A 256 69.68 39.60 -34.23
C GLU A 256 69.66 39.90 -35.74
N ALA A 257 68.55 39.58 -36.43
CA ALA A 257 68.38 39.89 -37.85
C ALA A 257 68.38 41.41 -38.12
N GLU A 258 67.77 42.21 -37.25
CA GLU A 258 67.84 43.68 -37.34
C GLU A 258 69.27 44.20 -37.17
N GLN A 259 70.02 43.67 -36.19
CA GLN A 259 71.43 44.02 -36.00
C GLN A 259 72.29 43.65 -37.21
N GLU A 260 72.09 42.45 -37.77
CA GLU A 260 72.80 42.01 -38.96
C GLU A 260 72.45 42.88 -40.18
N MET A 261 71.18 43.21 -40.37
CA MET A 261 70.76 44.13 -41.42
C MET A 261 71.35 45.54 -41.24
N GLN A 262 71.46 46.04 -40.00
CA GLN A 262 72.16 47.29 -39.72
C GLN A 262 73.66 47.21 -40.06
N ARG A 263 74.33 46.10 -39.72
CA ARG A 263 75.74 45.87 -40.11
C ARG A 263 75.92 45.86 -41.61
N ILE A 264 75.08 45.13 -42.35
CA ILE A 264 75.12 45.08 -43.82
C ILE A 264 74.92 46.49 -44.40
N LYS A 265 73.95 47.25 -43.90
CA LYS A 265 73.75 48.65 -44.31
C LYS A 265 74.98 49.53 -44.03
N ALA A 266 75.59 49.42 -42.85
CA ALA A 266 76.79 50.17 -42.52
C ALA A 266 77.99 49.80 -43.41
N THR A 267 78.17 48.51 -43.71
CA THR A 267 79.21 48.07 -44.65
C THR A 267 78.94 48.58 -46.06
N ALA A 268 77.69 48.56 -46.52
CA ALA A 268 77.29 49.08 -47.83
C ALA A 268 77.59 50.58 -47.95
N ILE A 269 77.21 51.37 -46.93
CA ILE A 269 77.53 52.81 -46.86
C ILE A 269 79.05 53.02 -46.93
N ARG A 270 79.82 52.29 -46.13
CA ARG A 270 81.28 52.42 -46.11
C ARG A 270 81.92 52.04 -47.46
N THR A 271 81.45 50.97 -48.12
CA THR A 271 81.92 50.64 -49.48
C THR A 271 81.54 51.70 -50.51
N GLU A 272 80.39 52.36 -50.35
CA GLU A 272 79.96 53.45 -51.23
C GLU A 272 80.77 54.73 -50.98
N GLU A 273 81.13 55.02 -49.73
CA GLU A 273 82.08 56.08 -49.36
C GLU A 273 83.49 55.80 -49.89
N GLU A 274 84.01 54.57 -49.74
CA GLU A 274 85.31 54.17 -50.30
C GLU A 274 85.31 54.29 -51.83
N LYS A 275 84.21 53.92 -52.50
CA LYS A 275 84.03 54.10 -53.95
C LYS A 275 84.04 55.58 -54.33
N ARG A 276 83.29 56.44 -53.62
CA ARG A 276 83.30 57.90 -53.82
C ARG A 276 84.69 58.51 -53.63
N LEU A 277 85.43 58.05 -52.62
CA LEU A 277 86.77 58.54 -52.34
C LEU A 277 87.77 58.10 -53.43
N MET A 278 87.59 56.89 -53.98
CA MET A 278 88.35 56.42 -55.13
C MET A 278 88.00 57.20 -56.41
N GLU A 279 86.73 57.52 -56.65
CA GLU A 279 86.30 58.41 -57.72
C GLU A 279 86.94 59.81 -57.59
N GLN A 280 86.98 60.39 -56.38
CA GLN A 280 87.69 61.64 -56.12
C GLN A 280 89.19 61.55 -56.42
N LYS A 281 89.86 60.46 -56.02
CA LYS A 281 91.29 60.24 -56.31
C LYS A 281 91.56 60.08 -57.81
N VAL A 282 90.65 59.44 -58.54
CA VAL A 282 90.75 59.34 -60.01
C VAL A 282 90.61 60.73 -60.64
N LEU A 283 89.66 61.54 -60.19
CA LEU A 283 89.52 62.94 -60.62
C LEU A 283 90.75 63.79 -60.26
N GLU A 284 91.32 63.65 -59.07
CA GLU A 284 92.57 64.34 -58.69
C GLU A 284 93.75 63.89 -59.56
N ALA A 285 93.84 62.59 -59.88
CA ALA A 285 94.86 62.06 -60.78
C ALA A 285 94.67 62.55 -62.22
N GLU A 286 93.43 62.69 -62.71
CA GLU A 286 93.12 63.32 -64.00
C GLU A 286 93.52 64.80 -64.02
N VAL A 287 93.21 65.55 -62.96
CA VAL A 287 93.63 66.97 -62.82
C VAL A 287 95.15 67.09 -62.75
N LEU A 288 95.83 66.16 -62.06
CA LEU A 288 97.29 66.13 -62.01
C LEU A 288 97.89 65.77 -63.38
N ALA A 289 97.29 64.83 -64.11
CA ALA A 289 97.69 64.48 -65.47
C ALA A 289 97.46 65.63 -66.46
N LEU A 290 96.37 66.39 -66.31
CA LEU A 290 96.10 67.63 -67.05
C LEU A 290 97.15 68.71 -66.73
N LYS A 291 97.53 68.89 -65.46
CA LYS A 291 98.62 69.81 -65.08
C LYS A 291 99.97 69.38 -65.63
N MET A 292 100.26 68.09 -65.66
CA MET A 292 101.48 67.55 -66.29
C MET A 292 101.45 67.70 -67.82
N ALA A 293 100.28 67.64 -68.44
CA ALA A 293 100.09 67.94 -69.86
C ALA A 293 100.29 69.44 -70.15
N GLU A 294 99.77 70.35 -69.30
CA GLU A 294 100.04 71.79 -69.40
C GLU A 294 101.52 72.15 -69.14
N GLU A 295 102.21 71.45 -68.23
CA GLU A 295 103.66 71.60 -68.02
C GLU A 295 104.49 71.03 -69.18
N SER A 296 103.97 70.01 -69.87
CA SER A 296 104.54 69.47 -71.11
C SER A 296 104.37 70.44 -72.28
N GLU A 297 103.22 71.11 -72.39
CA GLU A 297 102.98 72.15 -73.40
C GLU A 297 103.86 73.40 -73.17
N ARG A 298 104.09 73.80 -71.91
CA ARG A 298 105.03 74.90 -71.56
C ARG A 298 106.51 74.59 -71.77
N ARG A 299 106.87 73.35 -72.10
CA ARG A 299 108.24 72.95 -72.49
C ARG A 299 108.43 72.80 -73.99
N SER A 300 107.38 73.04 -74.79
CA SER A 300 107.40 72.88 -76.24
C SER A 300 107.13 74.14 -77.07
N GLU A 301 107.01 75.33 -76.45
CA GLU A 301 107.09 76.64 -77.13
C GLU A 301 107.81 77.66 -76.23
#